data_AF-K2EBC3-F1
#
_entry.id   AF-K2EBC3-F1
#
_cell.length_a   1.000
_cell.length_b   1.000
_cell.length_c   1.000
_cell.angle_alpha   90.00
_cell.angle_beta   90.00
_cell.angle_gamma   90.00
#
_symmetry.space_group_name_H-M   'P 1'
#
loop_
_entity.id
_entity.type
_entity.pdbx_description
1 polymer ?
#
loop_
_entity_poly.entity_id
_entity_poly.type
_entity_poly.pdbx_seq_one_letter_code
_entity_poly.pdbx_strand_id
1 'polypeptide(L)'
;MNKTKSIVIITVVTLLFVIAAIYYFLAFKNKKISEDVSNLELPNIIMVDEKGTTTFNKKNLDESLQLVGKSDLSDVEKAGLVYMLEEEKLAYDAYTVLFQRFSQVTFDNIAKSEQNHTEAVRNLVERYGLPDPSLNKVAGEFENADLKKLYVELLNKGTKTIKDSLEVGAAIEEIDILDLQERIAQTDNQDIILVYENLMKGSRNHLRAFTKNFKNLTGQDYVPQYLSKSDYDSIVGAEIERGGAGMGKGRNR
;
A
#
# COMPACT_ATOMS: atom_id res chain seq x y z
N MET A 1 2.24 17.70 38.16
CA MET A 1 1.34 18.53 37.35
C MET A 1 1.55 18.17 35.88
N ASN A 2 0.87 17.14 35.33
CA ASN A 2 0.85 16.83 33.88
C ASN A 2 -0.02 15.62 33.45
N LYS A 3 -0.60 14.81 34.35
CA LYS A 3 -1.47 13.68 33.93
C LYS A 3 -2.78 14.13 33.26
N THR A 4 -3.32 15.28 33.65
CA THR A 4 -4.61 15.77 33.13
C THR A 4 -4.51 16.29 31.69
N LYS A 5 -3.35 16.80 31.26
CA LYS A 5 -3.14 17.26 29.87
C LYS A 5 -3.01 16.09 28.88
N SER A 6 -2.35 15.00 29.28
CA SER A 6 -2.20 13.80 28.44
C SER A 6 -3.52 13.06 28.21
N ILE A 7 -4.41 13.01 29.21
CA ILE A 7 -5.73 12.37 29.06
C ILE A 7 -6.60 13.17 28.08
N VAL A 8 -6.61 14.51 28.17
CA VAL A 8 -7.38 15.36 27.27
C VAL A 8 -6.89 15.24 25.81
N ILE A 9 -5.57 15.21 25.59
CA ILE A 9 -4.99 15.04 24.24
C ILE A 9 -5.34 13.68 23.66
N ILE A 10 -5.25 12.59 24.44
CA ILE A 10 -5.63 11.24 23.98
C ILE A 10 -7.12 11.20 23.62
N THR A 11 -8.01 11.75 24.44
CA THR A 11 -9.46 11.78 24.13
C THR A 11 -9.81 12.61 22.90
N VAL A 12 -9.14 13.75 22.67
CA VAL A 12 -9.39 14.60 21.49
C VAL A 12 -8.87 13.93 20.22
N VAL A 13 -7.70 13.28 20.28
CA VAL A 13 -7.14 12.51 19.16
C VAL A 13 -8.03 11.31 18.82
N THR A 14 -8.49 10.53 19.80
CA THR A 14 -9.42 9.41 19.55
C THR A 14 -10.77 9.88 19.02
N LEU A 15 -11.28 11.04 19.44
CA LEU A 15 -12.54 11.58 18.95
C LEU A 15 -12.41 12.08 17.50
N LEU A 16 -11.27 12.65 17.13
CA LEU A 16 -10.97 13.03 15.74
C LEU A 16 -10.86 11.80 14.83
N PHE A 17 -10.25 10.71 15.28
CA PHE A 17 -10.20 9.44 14.53
C PHE A 17 -11.59 8.80 14.36
N VAL A 18 -12.46 8.86 15.38
CA VAL A 18 -13.83 8.33 15.27
C VAL A 18 -14.68 9.19 14.33
N ILE A 19 -14.54 10.51 14.36
CA ILE A 19 -15.24 11.41 13.42
C ILE A 19 -14.73 11.20 12.00
N ALA A 20 -13.41 11.05 11.81
CA ALA A 20 -12.82 10.73 10.51
C ALA A 20 -13.30 9.36 9.99
N ALA A 21 -13.39 8.34 10.84
CA ALA A 21 -13.89 7.01 10.47
C ALA A 21 -15.40 7.01 10.14
N ILE A 22 -16.22 7.80 10.83
CA ILE A 22 -17.65 7.97 10.51
C ILE A 22 -17.82 8.75 9.21
N TYR A 23 -17.02 9.80 9.00
CA TYR A 23 -17.01 10.55 7.75
C TYR A 23 -16.52 9.67 6.59
N TYR A 24 -15.53 8.82 6.83
CA TYR A 24 -15.02 7.81 5.91
C TYR A 24 -16.12 6.80 5.55
N PHE A 25 -16.84 6.24 6.52
CA PHE A 25 -17.93 5.30 6.27
C PHE A 25 -19.08 5.93 5.46
N LEU A 26 -19.37 7.22 5.69
CA LEU A 26 -20.40 7.97 4.97
C LEU A 26 -19.94 8.43 3.56
N ALA A 27 -18.68 8.82 3.40
CA ALA A 27 -18.09 9.23 2.12
C ALA A 27 -17.83 8.02 1.21
N PHE A 28 -17.37 6.89 1.76
CA PHE A 28 -17.11 5.65 1.04
C PHE A 28 -18.37 5.07 0.39
N LYS A 29 -19.53 5.19 1.06
CA LYS A 29 -20.80 4.72 0.49
C LYS A 29 -21.31 5.56 -0.69
N ASN A 30 -20.79 6.79 -0.85
CA ASN A 30 -21.30 7.79 -1.79
C ASN A 30 -20.31 8.25 -2.86
N LYS A 31 -19.04 7.86 -2.81
CA LYS A 31 -18.06 8.20 -3.86
C LYS A 31 -18.23 7.27 -5.05
N LYS A 32 -19.23 7.58 -5.89
CA LYS A 32 -19.36 7.01 -7.22
C LYS A 32 -18.10 7.39 -8.02
N ILE A 33 -17.38 6.38 -8.51
CA ILE A 33 -16.58 6.49 -9.74
C ILE A 33 -17.49 7.20 -10.77
N SER A 34 -16.97 8.17 -11.53
CA SER A 34 -17.78 8.85 -12.54
C SER A 34 -18.50 7.80 -13.39
N GLU A 35 -19.79 7.98 -13.68
CA GLU A 35 -20.58 6.97 -14.39
C GLU A 35 -19.95 6.56 -15.73
N ASP A 36 -19.09 7.43 -16.29
CA ASP A 36 -18.31 7.23 -17.50
C ASP A 36 -17.23 6.13 -17.37
N VAL A 37 -16.45 6.11 -16.27
CA VAL A 37 -15.38 5.10 -16.06
C VAL A 37 -15.97 3.75 -15.59
N SER A 38 -17.10 3.77 -14.88
CA SER A 38 -17.74 2.54 -14.37
C SER A 38 -18.25 1.58 -15.45
N ASN A 39 -18.36 2.04 -16.69
CA ASN A 39 -18.79 1.25 -17.86
C ASN A 39 -17.61 0.81 -18.75
N LEU A 40 -16.38 1.20 -18.43
CA LEU A 40 -15.20 0.79 -19.18
C LEU A 40 -14.81 -0.64 -18.82
N GLU A 41 -14.78 -1.53 -19.81
CA GLU A 41 -14.13 -2.84 -19.67
C GLU A 41 -12.61 -2.64 -19.68
N LEU A 42 -12.03 -2.43 -18.49
CA LEU A 42 -10.58 -2.36 -18.35
C LEU A 42 -9.95 -3.76 -18.38
N PRO A 43 -8.81 -3.94 -19.07
CA PRO A 43 -8.07 -5.19 -19.01
C PRO A 43 -7.60 -5.47 -17.57
N ASN A 44 -7.38 -6.73 -17.21
CA ASN A 44 -6.85 -7.05 -15.90
C ASN A 44 -5.41 -6.50 -15.77
N ILE A 45 -5.22 -5.49 -14.94
CA ILE A 45 -3.93 -4.80 -14.81
C ILE A 45 -2.97 -5.47 -13.84
N ILE A 46 -3.40 -6.49 -13.09
CA ILE A 46 -2.55 -7.21 -12.14
C ILE A 46 -2.45 -8.70 -12.46
N MET A 47 -1.32 -9.29 -12.05
CA MET A 47 -1.01 -10.71 -12.07
C MET A 47 -0.63 -11.13 -10.66
N VAL A 48 -1.26 -12.19 -10.16
CA VAL A 48 -1.05 -12.65 -8.78
C VAL A 48 -0.69 -14.12 -8.78
N ASP A 49 0.49 -14.44 -8.24
CA ASP A 49 0.98 -15.82 -8.18
C ASP A 49 0.30 -16.64 -7.06
N GLU A 50 0.69 -17.90 -6.89
CA GLU A 50 0.14 -18.77 -5.84
C GLU A 50 0.45 -18.29 -4.42
N LYS A 51 1.53 -17.53 -4.24
CA LYS A 51 2.02 -17.02 -2.95
C LYS A 51 1.49 -15.62 -2.61
N GLY A 52 0.74 -14.99 -3.53
CA GLY A 52 0.20 -13.65 -3.35
C GLY A 52 1.11 -12.53 -3.85
N THR A 53 2.25 -12.84 -4.48
CA THR A 53 3.09 -11.83 -5.13
C THR A 53 2.26 -11.16 -6.21
N THR A 54 2.09 -9.85 -6.12
CA THR A 54 1.14 -9.08 -6.96
C THR A 54 1.89 -8.10 -7.83
N THR A 55 1.80 -8.24 -9.15
CA THR A 55 2.52 -7.37 -10.10
C THR A 55 1.57 -6.77 -11.12
N PHE A 56 1.83 -5.55 -11.55
CA PHE A 56 1.21 -4.89 -12.68
C PHE A 56 1.68 -5.49 -14.00
N ASN A 57 0.71 -5.79 -14.86
CA ASN A 57 0.93 -5.98 -16.27
C ASN A 57 1.08 -4.60 -16.93
N LYS A 58 2.32 -4.21 -17.24
CA LYS A 58 2.64 -2.89 -17.81
C LYS A 58 1.77 -2.52 -19.01
N LYS A 59 1.60 -3.45 -19.96
CA LYS A 59 0.80 -3.21 -21.16
C LYS A 59 -0.65 -2.89 -20.81
N ASN A 60 -1.27 -3.71 -19.97
CA ASN A 60 -2.66 -3.53 -19.57
C ASN A 60 -2.85 -2.28 -18.70
N LEU A 61 -1.86 -1.94 -17.88
CA LEU A 61 -1.84 -0.69 -17.12
C LEU A 61 -1.81 0.52 -18.08
N ASP A 62 -0.88 0.54 -19.04
CA ASP A 62 -0.77 1.64 -20.01
C ASP A 62 -2.07 1.81 -20.83
N GLU A 63 -2.68 0.70 -21.27
CA GLU A 63 -3.98 0.70 -21.95
C GLU A 63 -5.10 1.25 -21.05
N SER A 64 -5.15 0.82 -19.79
CA SER A 64 -6.17 1.28 -18.84
C SER A 64 -6.03 2.76 -18.51
N LEU A 65 -4.80 3.25 -18.31
CA LEU A 65 -4.53 4.67 -18.08
C LEU A 65 -4.90 5.54 -19.29
N GLN A 66 -4.77 5.02 -20.51
CA GLN A 66 -5.25 5.71 -21.71
C GLN A 66 -6.78 5.78 -21.75
N LEU A 67 -7.47 4.67 -21.43
CA LEU A 67 -8.93 4.60 -21.43
C LEU A 67 -9.57 5.47 -20.35
N VAL A 68 -9.01 5.47 -19.14
CA VAL A 68 -9.48 6.30 -18.01
C VAL A 68 -9.25 7.79 -18.29
N GLY A 69 -8.23 8.12 -19.06
CA GLY A 69 -7.87 9.51 -19.36
C GLY A 69 -7.08 10.17 -18.24
N LYS A 70 -6.69 11.43 -18.46
CA LYS A 70 -5.90 12.24 -17.52
C LYS A 70 -6.77 13.41 -17.04
N SER A 71 -6.75 13.68 -15.73
CA SER A 71 -7.39 14.86 -15.12
C SER A 71 -6.33 15.77 -14.50
N ASP A 72 -6.63 17.04 -14.27
CA ASP A 72 -5.68 17.93 -13.60
C ASP A 72 -5.44 17.49 -12.15
N LEU A 73 -4.21 17.70 -11.65
CA LEU A 73 -3.85 17.36 -10.28
C LEU A 73 -3.95 18.57 -9.34
N SER A 74 -4.59 18.35 -8.21
CA SER A 74 -4.41 19.15 -6.99
C SER A 74 -3.00 18.99 -6.42
N ASP A 75 -2.59 19.92 -5.56
CA ASP A 75 -1.27 19.83 -4.91
C ASP A 75 -1.17 18.65 -3.94
N VAL A 76 -2.29 18.22 -3.35
CA VAL A 76 -2.37 17.03 -2.50
C VAL A 76 -2.08 15.76 -3.30
N GLU A 77 -2.64 15.64 -4.50
CA GLU A 77 -2.39 14.49 -5.39
C GLU A 77 -0.94 14.46 -5.88
N LYS A 78 -0.37 15.61 -6.23
CA LYS A 78 1.05 15.69 -6.63
C LYS A 78 1.96 15.22 -5.50
N ALA A 79 1.73 15.73 -4.28
CA ALA A 79 2.49 15.33 -3.11
C ALA A 79 2.33 13.84 -2.81
N GLY A 80 1.11 13.30 -2.98
CA GLY A 80 0.83 11.89 -2.76
C GLY A 80 1.50 10.95 -3.76
N LEU A 81 1.53 11.29 -5.05
CA LEU A 81 2.21 10.48 -6.06
C LEU A 81 3.72 10.40 -5.80
N VAL A 82 4.35 11.54 -5.48
CA VAL A 82 5.78 11.62 -5.15
C VAL A 82 6.09 10.83 -3.88
N TYR A 83 5.23 10.92 -2.86
CA TYR A 83 5.42 10.15 -1.62
C TYR A 83 5.29 8.64 -1.86
N MET A 84 4.21 8.18 -2.50
CA MET A 84 3.99 6.75 -2.72
C MET A 84 5.12 6.14 -3.55
N LEU A 85 5.70 6.91 -4.49
CA LEU A 85 6.85 6.41 -5.25
C LEU A 85 8.05 6.10 -4.36
N GLU A 86 8.34 6.94 -3.36
CA GLU A 86 9.42 6.67 -2.40
C GLU A 86 9.05 5.62 -1.34
N GLU A 87 7.77 5.49 -0.99
CA GLU A 87 7.29 4.48 -0.06
C GLU A 87 7.41 3.06 -0.66
N GLU A 88 7.00 2.87 -1.91
CA GLU A 88 7.20 1.60 -2.63
C GLU A 88 8.70 1.27 -2.78
N LYS A 89 9.53 2.29 -3.02
CA LYS A 89 10.99 2.13 -2.99
C LYS A 89 11.50 1.71 -1.61
N LEU A 90 10.93 2.25 -0.53
CA LEU A 90 11.30 1.89 0.84
C LEU A 90 11.04 0.40 1.09
N ALA A 91 9.87 -0.09 0.69
CA ALA A 91 9.52 -1.50 0.79
C ALA A 91 10.51 -2.37 -0.02
N TYR A 92 10.75 -2.02 -1.29
CA TYR A 92 11.75 -2.68 -2.14
C TYR A 92 13.15 -2.76 -1.51
N ASP A 93 13.67 -1.62 -1.04
CA ASP A 93 15.00 -1.52 -0.46
C ASP A 93 15.09 -2.33 0.84
N ALA A 94 14.07 -2.26 1.69
CA ALA A 94 14.02 -2.98 2.95
C ALA A 94 14.00 -4.50 2.71
N TYR A 95 13.16 -4.98 1.81
CA TYR A 95 13.04 -6.40 1.49
C TYR A 95 14.30 -6.95 0.83
N THR A 96 14.96 -6.15 -0.03
CA THR A 96 16.24 -6.53 -0.62
C THR A 96 17.31 -6.74 0.47
N VAL A 97 17.42 -5.84 1.44
CA VAL A 97 18.36 -5.98 2.56
C VAL A 97 18.02 -7.18 3.44
N LEU A 98 16.74 -7.37 3.77
CA LEU A 98 16.29 -8.49 4.62
C LEU A 98 16.46 -9.84 3.93
N PHE A 99 16.28 -9.90 2.60
CA PHE A 99 16.60 -11.08 1.81
C PHE A 99 18.10 -11.40 1.86
N GLN A 100 18.97 -10.43 1.63
CA GLN A 100 20.42 -10.63 1.72
C GLN A 100 20.87 -11.11 3.11
N ARG A 101 20.18 -10.64 4.16
CA ARG A 101 20.48 -10.99 5.56
C ARG A 101 20.05 -12.41 5.94
N PHE A 102 18.86 -12.83 5.52
CA PHE A 102 18.21 -14.06 6.03
C PHE A 102 17.89 -15.12 4.97
N SER A 103 18.07 -14.80 3.69
CA SER A 103 17.79 -15.68 2.54
C SER A 103 16.38 -16.26 2.51
N GLN A 104 15.40 -15.56 3.10
CA GLN A 104 14.00 -15.98 3.08
C GLN A 104 13.35 -15.57 1.76
N VAL A 105 12.95 -16.57 0.96
CA VAL A 105 12.42 -16.39 -0.41
C VAL A 105 11.23 -15.43 -0.47
N THR A 106 10.43 -15.32 0.60
CA THR A 106 9.32 -14.35 0.66
C THR A 106 9.80 -12.91 0.47
N PHE A 107 10.95 -12.52 1.01
CA PHE A 107 11.49 -11.18 0.77
C PHE A 107 11.93 -10.96 -0.68
N ASP A 108 12.57 -11.94 -1.32
CA ASP A 108 12.98 -11.82 -2.73
C ASP A 108 11.78 -11.72 -3.67
N ASN A 109 10.75 -12.52 -3.43
CA ASN A 109 9.51 -12.48 -4.20
C ASN A 109 8.81 -11.13 -4.06
N ILE A 110 8.62 -10.68 -2.82
CA ILE A 110 7.88 -9.44 -2.56
C ILE A 110 8.70 -8.22 -2.98
N ALA A 111 10.03 -8.20 -2.81
CA ALA A 111 10.87 -7.13 -3.35
C ALA A 111 10.67 -6.95 -4.86
N LYS A 112 10.61 -8.04 -5.64
CA LYS A 112 10.32 -7.95 -7.08
C LYS A 112 8.92 -7.36 -7.37
N SER A 113 7.96 -7.63 -6.50
CA SER A 113 6.64 -6.99 -6.50
C SER A 113 6.74 -5.50 -6.25
N GLU A 114 7.45 -5.07 -5.21
CA GLU A 114 7.58 -3.64 -4.87
C GLU A 114 8.38 -2.85 -5.91
N GLN A 115 9.35 -3.49 -6.57
CA GLN A 115 9.98 -2.88 -7.74
C GLN A 115 8.95 -2.61 -8.83
N ASN A 116 8.05 -3.56 -9.08
CA ASN A 116 6.99 -3.40 -10.07
C ASN A 116 5.91 -2.38 -9.64
N HIS A 117 5.57 -2.30 -8.35
CA HIS A 117 4.71 -1.24 -7.81
C HIS A 117 5.36 0.14 -7.96
N THR A 118 6.66 0.26 -7.65
CA THR A 118 7.46 1.47 -7.87
C THR A 118 7.35 1.92 -9.33
N GLU A 119 7.48 1.01 -10.31
CA GLU A 119 7.29 1.36 -11.73
C GLU A 119 5.84 1.79 -12.06
N ALA A 120 4.83 1.19 -11.44
CA ALA A 120 3.44 1.56 -11.65
C ALA A 120 3.14 2.99 -11.15
N VAL A 121 3.70 3.38 -10.00
CA VAL A 121 3.59 4.76 -9.49
C VAL A 121 4.44 5.71 -10.32
N ARG A 122 5.64 5.30 -10.75
CA ARG A 122 6.50 6.11 -11.63
C ARG A 122 5.81 6.43 -12.95
N ASN A 123 5.08 5.49 -13.54
CA ASN A 123 4.27 5.74 -14.72
C ASN A 123 3.27 6.89 -14.51
N LEU A 124 2.65 7.02 -13.32
CA LEU A 124 1.80 8.16 -13.00
C LEU A 124 2.62 9.45 -12.83
N VAL A 125 3.72 9.41 -12.08
CA VAL A 125 4.62 10.57 -11.88
C VAL A 125 5.08 11.14 -13.22
N GLU A 126 5.52 10.29 -14.16
CA GLU A 126 5.91 10.68 -15.51
C GLU A 126 4.73 11.19 -16.35
N ARG A 127 3.59 10.50 -16.31
CA ARG A 127 2.35 10.92 -17.00
C ARG A 127 1.91 12.32 -16.60
N TYR A 128 2.15 12.70 -15.35
CA TYR A 128 1.82 14.01 -14.80
C TYR A 128 2.95 15.04 -14.91
N GLY A 129 4.14 14.65 -15.38
CA GLY A 129 5.30 15.53 -15.50
C GLY A 129 5.85 15.99 -14.15
N LEU A 130 5.68 15.17 -13.11
CA LEU A 130 6.17 15.44 -11.76
C LEU A 130 7.64 15.02 -11.64
N PRO A 131 8.42 15.66 -10.75
CA PRO A 131 9.78 15.21 -10.47
C PRO A 131 9.76 13.82 -9.82
N ASP A 132 10.62 12.91 -10.29
CA ASP A 132 10.83 11.62 -9.65
C ASP A 132 11.84 11.77 -8.49
N PRO A 133 11.40 11.68 -7.22
CA PRO A 133 12.29 11.77 -6.07
C PRO A 133 13.23 10.57 -5.95
N SER A 134 12.92 9.41 -6.54
CA SER A 134 13.74 8.20 -6.47
C SER A 134 14.91 8.19 -7.46
N LEU A 135 14.91 9.10 -8.43
CA LEU A 135 15.89 9.12 -9.51
C LEU A 135 17.32 9.30 -8.98
N ASN A 136 18.23 8.45 -9.46
CA ASN A 136 19.65 8.41 -9.06
C ASN A 136 19.91 8.15 -7.56
N LYS A 137 18.92 7.68 -6.80
CA LYS A 137 19.12 7.28 -5.40
C LYS A 137 19.46 5.81 -5.30
N VAL A 138 20.47 5.49 -4.50
CA VAL A 138 20.79 4.09 -4.18
C VAL A 138 19.86 3.56 -3.07
N ALA A 139 20.01 2.27 -2.75
CA ALA A 139 19.24 1.65 -1.68
C ALA A 139 19.42 2.41 -0.35
N GLY A 140 18.32 2.72 0.33
CA GLY A 140 18.32 3.46 1.60
C GLY A 140 18.46 4.98 1.49
N GLU A 141 18.57 5.53 0.28
CA GLU A 141 18.48 6.97 0.03
C GLU A 141 17.07 7.40 -0.38
N PHE A 142 16.58 8.48 0.24
CA PHE A 142 15.25 9.06 0.01
C PHE A 142 15.33 10.59 0.06
N GLU A 143 14.48 11.28 -0.71
CA GLU A 143 14.26 12.74 -0.61
C GLU A 143 13.49 13.03 0.67
N ASN A 144 12.44 12.24 0.90
CA ASN A 144 11.59 12.39 2.06
C ASN A 144 12.33 11.94 3.32
N ALA A 145 12.57 12.89 4.23
CA ALA A 145 13.28 12.66 5.47
C ALA A 145 12.53 11.70 6.44
N ASP A 146 11.20 11.69 6.40
CA ASP A 146 10.38 10.82 7.23
C ASP A 146 10.46 9.38 6.73
N LEU A 147 10.39 9.14 5.41
CA LEU A 147 10.60 7.81 4.82
C LEU A 147 12.03 7.31 5.07
N LYS A 148 13.04 8.19 4.95
CA LYS A 148 14.42 7.83 5.32
C LYS A 148 14.52 7.38 6.77
N LYS A 149 13.88 8.11 7.69
CA LYS A 149 13.87 7.76 9.12
C LYS A 149 13.17 6.43 9.35
N LEU A 150 12.00 6.24 8.74
CA LEU A 150 11.21 5.01 8.82
C LEU A 150 12.03 3.80 8.33
N TYR A 151 12.69 3.92 7.18
CA TYR A 151 13.58 2.88 6.63
C TYR A 151 14.67 2.46 7.64
N VAL A 152 15.35 3.43 8.24
CA VAL A 152 16.41 3.17 9.23
C VAL A 152 15.84 2.49 10.48
N GLU A 153 14.69 2.95 10.99
CA GLU A 153 14.04 2.37 12.16
C GLU A 153 13.60 0.92 11.91
N LEU A 154 12.97 0.67 10.76
CA LEU A 154 12.54 -0.66 10.34
C LEU A 154 13.72 -1.61 10.16
N LEU A 155 14.80 -1.20 9.47
CA LEU A 155 15.97 -2.07 9.32
C LEU A 155 16.72 -2.32 10.63
N ASN A 156 16.80 -1.33 11.52
CA ASN A 156 17.37 -1.53 12.86
C ASN A 156 16.61 -2.59 13.66
N LYS A 157 15.29 -2.71 13.47
CA LYS A 157 14.49 -3.80 14.05
C LYS A 157 14.68 -5.10 13.26
N GLY A 158 14.43 -5.07 11.96
CA GLY A 158 14.27 -6.24 11.10
C GLY A 158 15.55 -7.04 10.92
N THR A 159 16.73 -6.43 11.02
CA THR A 159 18.02 -7.13 10.83
C THR A 159 18.50 -7.94 12.03
N LYS A 160 17.80 -7.87 13.17
CA LYS A 160 18.16 -8.55 14.43
C LYS A 160 17.97 -10.06 14.34
N THR A 161 16.76 -10.50 13.98
CA THR A 161 16.41 -11.91 13.85
C THR A 161 15.46 -12.12 12.69
N ILE A 162 15.35 -13.36 12.21
CA ILE A 162 14.38 -13.75 11.19
C ILE A 162 12.92 -13.53 11.65
N LYS A 163 12.64 -13.63 12.96
CA LYS A 163 11.32 -13.27 13.50
C LYS A 163 11.07 -11.77 13.35
N ASP A 164 12.04 -10.94 13.75
CA ASP A 164 11.92 -9.48 13.67
C ASP A 164 11.82 -9.00 12.22
N SER A 165 12.48 -9.67 11.27
CA SER A 165 12.36 -9.33 9.85
C SER A 165 10.96 -9.56 9.31
N LEU A 166 10.31 -10.67 9.67
CA LEU A 166 8.92 -10.95 9.25
C LEU A 166 7.92 -9.98 9.90
N GLU A 167 8.16 -9.56 11.14
CA GLU A 167 7.37 -8.48 11.77
C GLU A 167 7.56 -7.14 11.06
N VAL A 168 8.78 -6.84 10.58
CA VAL A 168 9.06 -5.64 9.80
C VAL A 168 8.41 -5.72 8.42
N GLY A 169 8.43 -6.89 7.78
CA GLY A 169 7.69 -7.12 6.54
C GLY A 169 6.21 -6.81 6.71
N ALA A 170 5.55 -7.41 7.70
CA ALA A 170 4.15 -7.12 7.99
C ALA A 170 3.90 -5.64 8.35
N ALA A 171 4.78 -5.01 9.13
CA ALA A 171 4.67 -3.60 9.48
C ALA A 171 4.71 -2.66 8.27
N ILE A 172 5.59 -2.91 7.29
CA ILE A 172 5.69 -2.10 6.07
C ILE A 172 4.36 -2.17 5.30
N GLU A 173 3.80 -3.38 5.13
CA GLU A 173 2.52 -3.54 4.43
C GLU A 173 1.34 -2.90 5.17
N GLU A 174 1.35 -2.90 6.51
CA GLU A 174 0.32 -2.20 7.29
C GLU A 174 0.38 -0.68 7.09
N ILE A 175 1.57 -0.10 7.04
CA ILE A 175 1.78 1.34 6.82
C ILE A 175 1.33 1.71 5.40
N ASP A 176 1.78 0.95 4.41
CA ASP A 176 1.43 1.17 3.00
C ASP A 176 -0.10 1.10 2.77
N ILE A 177 -0.79 0.14 3.40
CA ILE A 177 -2.27 0.07 3.36
C ILE A 177 -2.92 1.33 3.94
N LEU A 178 -2.41 1.85 5.07
CA LEU A 178 -2.96 3.05 5.71
C LEU A 178 -2.73 4.30 4.86
N ASP A 179 -1.53 4.46 4.32
CA ASP A 179 -1.16 5.61 3.49
C ASP A 179 -1.94 5.59 2.16
N LEU A 180 -2.13 4.41 1.55
CA LEU A 180 -3.00 4.23 0.38
C LEU A 180 -4.46 4.56 0.68
N GLN A 181 -5.01 4.10 1.82
CA GLN A 181 -6.38 4.41 2.23
C GLN A 181 -6.58 5.92 2.41
N GLU A 182 -5.63 6.60 3.04
CA GLU A 182 -5.65 8.05 3.22
C GLU A 182 -5.65 8.75 1.85
N ARG A 183 -4.73 8.38 0.96
CA ARG A 183 -4.57 9.03 -0.35
C ARG A 183 -5.76 8.83 -1.26
N ILE A 184 -6.31 7.61 -1.33
CA ILE A 184 -7.54 7.32 -2.10
C ILE A 184 -8.71 8.19 -1.61
N ALA A 185 -8.79 8.47 -0.31
CA ALA A 185 -9.83 9.35 0.23
C ALA A 185 -9.66 10.81 -0.25
N GLN A 186 -8.44 11.25 -0.53
CA GLN A 186 -8.06 12.62 -0.89
C GLN A 186 -8.12 12.94 -2.40
N THR A 187 -8.30 11.94 -3.28
CA THR A 187 -8.33 12.13 -4.74
C THR A 187 -9.66 11.71 -5.36
N ASP A 188 -10.19 12.40 -6.35
CA ASP A 188 -11.25 11.91 -7.24
C ASP A 188 -10.73 11.54 -8.65
N ASN A 189 -9.41 11.62 -8.84
CA ASN A 189 -8.76 11.30 -10.09
C ASN A 189 -8.71 9.79 -10.31
N GLN A 190 -9.43 9.35 -11.34
CA GLN A 190 -9.71 7.93 -11.55
C GLN A 190 -8.46 7.12 -11.93
N ASP A 191 -7.46 7.73 -12.58
CA ASP A 191 -6.25 7.02 -12.95
C ASP A 191 -5.32 6.77 -11.74
N ILE A 192 -5.28 7.71 -10.79
CA ILE A 192 -4.63 7.54 -9.49
C ILE A 192 -5.34 6.46 -8.66
N ILE A 193 -6.66 6.56 -8.53
CA ILE A 193 -7.47 5.57 -7.78
C ILE A 193 -7.25 4.16 -8.34
N LEU A 194 -7.25 4.01 -9.67
CA LEU A 194 -7.02 2.71 -10.32
C LEU A 194 -5.69 2.09 -9.89
N VAL A 195 -4.61 2.86 -9.85
CA VAL A 195 -3.30 2.36 -9.44
C VAL A 195 -3.27 2.07 -7.94
N TYR A 196 -3.69 3.02 -7.10
CA TYR A 196 -3.66 2.88 -5.65
C TYR A 196 -4.50 1.73 -5.12
N GLU A 197 -5.70 1.48 -5.67
CA GLU A 197 -6.50 0.32 -5.26
C GLU A 197 -5.82 -1.02 -5.58
N ASN A 198 -5.02 -1.07 -6.64
CA ASN A 198 -4.29 -2.26 -7.04
C ASN A 198 -2.95 -2.41 -6.29
N LEU A 199 -2.27 -1.32 -5.93
CA LEU A 199 -1.19 -1.33 -4.94
C LEU A 199 -1.72 -1.91 -3.62
N MET A 200 -2.81 -1.34 -3.09
CA MET A 200 -3.37 -1.74 -1.79
C MET A 200 -3.77 -3.23 -1.77
N LYS A 201 -4.16 -3.78 -2.92
CA LYS A 201 -4.41 -5.22 -3.08
C LYS A 201 -3.13 -6.05 -2.98
N GLY A 202 -2.06 -5.59 -3.62
CA GLY A 202 -0.73 -6.14 -3.46
C GLY A 202 -0.29 -6.14 -2.01
N SER A 203 -0.35 -5.00 -1.33
CA SER A 203 0.06 -4.86 0.07
C SER A 203 -0.75 -5.77 1.00
N ARG A 204 -2.07 -5.91 0.79
CA ARG A 204 -2.90 -6.90 1.52
C ARG A 204 -2.46 -8.34 1.29
N ASN A 205 -2.07 -8.70 0.06
CA ASN A 205 -1.53 -10.03 -0.23
C ASN A 205 -0.15 -10.25 0.39
N HIS A 206 0.72 -9.24 0.39
CA HIS A 206 2.03 -9.29 1.02
C HIS A 206 1.90 -9.41 2.55
N LEU A 207 0.97 -8.69 3.17
CA LEU A 207 0.64 -8.81 4.59
C LEU A 207 0.23 -10.25 4.94
N ARG A 208 -0.63 -10.88 4.13
CA ARG A 208 -0.98 -12.31 4.29
C ARG A 208 0.26 -13.20 4.17
N ALA A 209 1.15 -12.92 3.22
CA ALA A 209 2.38 -13.70 3.05
C ALA A 209 3.33 -13.57 4.26
N PHE A 210 3.61 -12.36 4.75
CA PHE A 210 4.49 -12.14 5.89
C PHE A 210 3.93 -12.75 7.18
N THR A 211 2.65 -12.53 7.46
CA THR A 211 1.99 -13.05 8.68
C THR A 211 1.88 -14.57 8.68
N LYS A 212 1.63 -15.19 7.52
CA LYS A 212 1.69 -16.65 7.35
C LYS A 212 3.09 -17.20 7.61
N ASN A 213 4.13 -16.56 7.07
CA ASN A 213 5.51 -16.96 7.34
C ASN A 213 5.90 -16.76 8.81
N PHE A 214 5.46 -15.67 9.44
CA PHE A 214 5.65 -15.42 10.86
C PHE A 214 5.04 -16.54 11.71
N LYS A 215 3.79 -16.92 11.41
CA LYS A 215 3.11 -18.03 12.10
C LYS A 215 3.80 -19.36 11.90
N ASN A 216 4.24 -19.66 10.67
CA ASN A 216 4.97 -20.90 10.38
C ASN A 216 6.31 -20.97 11.12
N LEU A 217 7.01 -19.84 11.25
CA LEU A 217 8.29 -19.76 11.94
C LEU A 217 8.15 -19.86 13.46
N THR A 218 7.16 -19.18 14.03
CA THR A 218 7.07 -18.95 15.49
C THR A 218 6.02 -19.80 16.20
N GLY A 219 5.08 -20.38 15.45
CA GLY A 219 3.88 -21.03 16.00
C GLY A 219 2.84 -20.06 16.57
N GLN A 220 3.05 -18.74 16.46
CA GLN A 220 2.21 -17.70 17.05
C GLN A 220 1.55 -16.85 15.96
N ASP A 221 0.36 -16.32 16.25
CA ASP A 221 -0.26 -15.33 15.39
C ASP A 221 0.50 -13.99 15.48
N TYR A 222 0.68 -13.34 14.33
CA TYR A 222 1.19 -11.98 14.28
C TYR A 222 0.16 -11.02 14.88
N VAL A 223 0.64 -10.00 15.62
CA VAL A 223 -0.18 -8.94 16.21
C VAL A 223 0.08 -7.66 15.41
N PRO A 224 -0.97 -7.04 14.81
CA PRO A 224 -0.80 -5.84 14.01
C PRO A 224 -0.22 -4.70 14.85
N GLN A 225 0.70 -3.94 14.25
CA GLN A 225 1.41 -2.84 14.92
C GLN A 225 0.79 -1.48 14.60
N TYR A 226 0.14 -1.34 13.45
CA TYR A 226 -0.42 -0.09 12.93
C TYR A 226 -1.88 -0.23 12.56
N LEU A 227 -2.27 -1.29 11.85
CA LEU A 227 -3.67 -1.58 11.55
C LEU A 227 -4.45 -1.86 12.83
N SER A 228 -5.74 -1.50 12.80
CA SER A 228 -6.65 -1.98 13.84
C SER A 228 -6.74 -3.51 13.77
N LYS A 229 -6.96 -4.16 14.92
CA LYS A 229 -7.12 -5.62 14.95
C LYS A 229 -8.24 -6.08 14.00
N SER A 230 -9.33 -5.31 13.93
CA SER A 230 -10.48 -5.65 13.07
C SER A 230 -10.10 -5.60 11.59
N ASP A 231 -9.39 -4.55 11.16
CA ASP A 231 -9.00 -4.41 9.75
C ASP A 231 -7.99 -5.48 9.37
N TYR A 232 -6.99 -5.71 10.23
CA TYR A 232 -6.04 -6.80 10.08
C TYR A 232 -6.73 -8.16 9.94
N ASP A 233 -7.61 -8.52 10.89
CA ASP A 233 -8.33 -9.80 10.89
C ASP A 233 -9.16 -9.97 9.60
N SER A 234 -9.77 -8.88 9.11
CA SER A 234 -10.57 -8.89 7.88
C SER A 234 -9.71 -9.17 6.64
N ILE A 235 -8.46 -8.67 6.63
CA ILE A 235 -7.51 -8.89 5.55
C ILE A 235 -6.99 -10.32 5.60
N VAL A 236 -6.40 -10.74 6.73
CA VAL A 236 -5.72 -12.04 6.83
C VAL A 236 -6.68 -13.23 6.90
N GLY A 237 -7.94 -13.00 7.26
CA GLY A 237 -9.00 -14.01 7.22
C GLY A 237 -9.62 -14.23 5.84
N ALA A 238 -9.31 -13.38 4.86
CA ALA A 238 -9.79 -13.50 3.49
C ALA A 238 -8.77 -14.18 2.56
N GLU A 239 -9.28 -14.73 1.45
CA GLU A 239 -8.46 -15.35 0.41
C GLU A 239 -7.53 -14.34 -0.29
N ILE A 240 -6.47 -14.87 -0.94
CA ILE A 240 -5.58 -14.07 -1.78
C ILE A 240 -6.38 -13.39 -2.90
N GLU A 241 -6.18 -12.08 -3.04
CA GLU A 241 -6.90 -11.26 -4.01
C GLU A 241 -6.20 -11.35 -5.37
N ARG A 242 -6.78 -12.09 -6.33
CA ARG A 242 -6.13 -12.41 -7.61
C ARG A 242 -6.41 -11.45 -8.77
N GLY A 243 -7.29 -10.47 -8.56
CA GLY A 243 -7.87 -9.69 -9.65
C GLY A 243 -8.86 -10.52 -10.49
N GLY A 244 -9.78 -9.85 -11.16
CA GLY A 244 -10.81 -10.48 -12.00
C GLY A 244 -11.19 -9.59 -13.16
N ALA A 245 -11.34 -10.20 -14.34
CA ALA A 245 -12.00 -9.58 -15.48
C ALA A 245 -13.44 -9.24 -15.11
N GLY A 246 -13.78 -7.96 -15.16
CA GLY A 246 -15.11 -7.46 -14.84
C GLY A 246 -15.28 -7.11 -13.37
N MET A 247 -15.43 -5.80 -13.12
CA MET A 247 -16.18 -5.30 -11.98
C MET A 247 -17.44 -6.15 -11.79
N GLY A 248 -17.54 -6.81 -10.63
CA GLY A 248 -18.69 -7.62 -10.29
C GLY A 248 -19.97 -6.80 -10.35
N LYS A 249 -20.72 -6.93 -11.45
CA LYS A 249 -22.16 -6.68 -11.45
C LYS A 249 -22.73 -7.43 -10.26
N GLY A 250 -23.34 -6.69 -9.35
CA GLY A 250 -24.17 -7.26 -8.31
C GLY A 250 -25.16 -8.23 -8.93
N ARG A 251 -24.97 -9.53 -8.68
CA ARG A 251 -26.06 -10.49 -8.81
C ARG A 251 -26.95 -10.29 -7.60
N ASN A 252 -27.90 -9.38 -7.75
CA ASN A 252 -29.08 -9.34 -6.92
C ASN A 252 -30.10 -10.27 -7.59
N ARG A 253 -30.58 -11.24 -6.80
CA ARG A 253 -31.57 -12.30 -7.09
C ARG A 253 -31.00 -13.63 -7.57
#